data_AF-A0A392MXW8-F1
#
_entry.id   AF-A0A392MXW8-F1
#
_cell.length_a   1.000
_cell.length_b   1.000
_cell.length_c   1.000
_cell.angle_alpha   90.00
_cell.angle_beta   90.00
_cell.angle_gamma   90.00
#
_symmetry.space_group_name_H-M   'P 1'
#
loop_
_entity.id
_entity.type
_entity.pdbx_description
1 polymer ?
#
loop_
_entity_poly.entity_id
_entity_poly.type
_entity_poly.pdbx_seq_one_letter_code
_entity_poly.pdbx_strand_id
1 'polypeptide(L)'
;MKSAEVTLISQEEQKLDPVRRYAWSDRVELIKKIIDVEEAMIAATNSQFHNAVAQLRILNPNVEFVVDGLDEDKEVREGRIATPHDDDLSPDDH
;
A
#
# COMPACT_ATOMS: atom_id res chain seq x y z
N MET A 1 -19.40 -41.76 -9.74
CA MET A 1 -18.20 -41.08 -10.27
C MET A 1 -18.23 -39.65 -9.76
N LYS A 2 -17.24 -39.25 -8.95
CA LYS A 2 -17.16 -37.90 -8.39
C LYS A 2 -16.63 -37.00 -9.51
N SER A 3 -17.53 -36.36 -10.25
CA SER A 3 -17.14 -35.50 -11.36
C SER A 3 -16.48 -34.25 -10.79
N ALA A 4 -15.22 -34.06 -11.17
CA ALA A 4 -14.40 -32.93 -10.74
C ALA A 4 -15.11 -31.61 -11.06
N GLU A 5 -15.27 -30.79 -10.03
CA GLU A 5 -15.66 -29.40 -10.15
C GLU A 5 -14.49 -28.69 -10.84
N VAL A 6 -14.55 -28.60 -12.17
CA VAL A 6 -13.68 -27.71 -12.94
C VAL A 6 -14.17 -26.30 -12.64
N THR A 7 -13.60 -25.69 -11.60
CA THR A 7 -13.75 -24.27 -11.32
C THR A 7 -13.22 -23.51 -12.53
N LEU A 8 -14.12 -22.92 -13.31
CA LEU A 8 -13.79 -22.11 -14.47
C LEU A 8 -13.05 -20.86 -14.00
N ILE A 9 -11.74 -20.80 -14.26
CA ILE A 9 -10.89 -19.62 -14.04
C ILE A 9 -11.36 -18.49 -14.96
N SER A 10 -11.55 -17.29 -14.42
CA SER A 10 -12.02 -16.14 -15.20
C SER A 10 -10.99 -15.70 -16.25
N GLN A 11 -11.44 -15.05 -17.32
CA GLN A 11 -10.52 -14.47 -18.31
C GLN A 11 -9.62 -13.37 -17.70
N GLU A 12 -10.05 -12.73 -16.61
CA GLU A 12 -9.27 -11.71 -15.91
C GLU A 12 -8.13 -12.33 -15.12
N GLU A 13 -8.37 -13.44 -14.43
CA GLU A 13 -7.34 -14.19 -13.71
C GLU A 13 -6.28 -14.72 -14.68
N GLN A 14 -6.66 -15.19 -15.88
CA GLN A 14 -5.70 -15.59 -16.91
C GLN A 14 -4.84 -14.43 -17.44
N LYS A 15 -5.33 -13.19 -17.43
CA LYS A 15 -4.53 -12.01 -17.81
C LYS A 15 -3.54 -11.63 -16.72
N LEU A 16 -3.94 -11.75 -15.45
CA LEU A 16 -3.11 -11.39 -14.30
C LEU A 16 -2.08 -12.49 -13.96
N ASP A 17 -2.40 -13.75 -14.25
CA ASP A 17 -1.53 -14.91 -14.01
C ASP A 17 -1.40 -15.83 -15.23
N PRO A 18 -0.77 -15.36 -16.32
CA PRO A 18 -0.65 -16.14 -17.56
C PRO A 18 0.18 -17.42 -17.39
N VAL A 19 1.04 -17.47 -16.37
CA VAL A 19 1.88 -18.64 -16.05
C VAL A 19 1.31 -19.52 -14.93
N ARG A 20 0.10 -19.20 -14.43
CA ARG A 20 -0.60 -19.96 -13.39
C ARG A 20 0.19 -20.12 -12.08
N ARG A 21 1.02 -19.14 -11.75
CA ARG A 21 1.82 -19.14 -10.54
C ARG A 21 0.95 -19.16 -9.28
N TYR A 22 -0.14 -18.41 -9.26
CA TYR A 22 -1.06 -18.30 -8.14
C TYR A 22 -2.14 -19.38 -8.16
N ALA A 23 -2.52 -19.86 -9.35
CA ALA A 23 -3.47 -20.96 -9.49
C ALA A 23 -2.97 -22.29 -8.86
N TRP A 24 -1.65 -22.41 -8.63
CA TRP A 24 -1.02 -23.58 -8.00
C TRP A 24 -0.57 -23.34 -6.56
N SER A 25 -0.66 -22.10 -6.07
CA SER A 25 -0.36 -21.78 -4.68
C SER A 25 -1.48 -22.25 -3.77
N ASP A 26 -1.11 -22.74 -2.58
CA ASP A 26 -2.10 -22.92 -1.53
C ASP A 26 -2.52 -21.56 -0.92
N ARG A 27 -3.60 -21.58 -0.13
CA ARG A 27 -4.13 -20.36 0.50
C ARG A 27 -3.11 -19.68 1.40
N VAL A 28 -2.24 -20.46 2.06
CA VAL A 28 -1.23 -19.92 2.99
C VAL A 28 -0.14 -19.20 2.22
N GLU A 29 0.33 -19.76 1.11
CA GLU A 29 1.31 -19.13 0.22
C GLU A 29 0.78 -17.82 -0.37
N LEU A 30 -0.49 -17.79 -0.79
CA LEU A 30 -1.10 -16.57 -1.33
C LEU A 30 -1.22 -15.47 -0.26
N ILE A 31 -1.69 -15.81 0.95
CA ILE A 31 -1.77 -14.86 2.07
C ILE A 31 -0.39 -14.31 2.42
N LYS A 32 0.62 -15.18 2.49
CA LYS A 32 2.00 -14.76 2.74
C LYS A 32 2.47 -13.78 1.67
N LYS A 33 2.17 -14.04 0.40
CA LYS A 33 2.61 -13.17 -0.69
C LYS A 33 1.95 -11.79 -0.63
N ILE A 34 0.70 -11.71 -0.21
CA ILE A 34 -0.01 -10.45 0.01
C ILE A 34 0.68 -9.66 1.13
N ILE A 35 0.92 -10.28 2.28
CA ILE A 35 1.62 -9.65 3.41
C ILE A 35 3.01 -9.15 2.99
N ASP A 36 3.79 -9.97 2.29
CA ASP A 36 5.12 -9.58 1.82
C ASP A 36 5.07 -8.33 0.90
N VAL A 37 4.03 -8.21 0.06
CA VAL A 37 3.84 -7.05 -0.82
C VAL A 37 3.39 -5.82 -0.04
N GLU A 38 2.48 -5.99 0.91
CA GLU A 38 2.01 -4.90 1.78
C GLU A 38 3.15 -4.34 2.63
N GLU A 39 3.95 -5.20 3.27
CA GLU A 39 5.13 -4.80 4.04
C GLU A 39 6.17 -4.07 3.18
N ALA A 40 6.43 -4.57 1.97
CA ALA A 40 7.34 -3.92 1.04
C ALA A 40 6.84 -2.53 0.62
N MET A 41 5.53 -2.38 0.41
CA MET A 41 4.91 -1.10 0.05
C MET A 41 5.00 -0.10 1.19
N ILE A 42 4.69 -0.51 2.43
CA ILE A 42 4.82 0.33 3.63
C ILE A 42 6.27 0.81 3.79
N ALA A 43 7.24 -0.11 3.69
CA ALA A 43 8.65 0.23 3.80
C ALA A 43 9.11 1.21 2.70
N ALA A 44 8.63 1.02 1.47
CA ALA A 44 8.93 1.90 0.35
C ALA A 44 8.36 3.32 0.56
N THR A 45 7.10 3.44 0.98
CA THR A 45 6.44 4.72 1.28
C THR A 45 7.17 5.47 2.39
N ASN A 46 7.49 4.80 3.49
CA ASN A 46 8.24 5.39 4.60
C ASN A 46 9.61 5.92 4.14
N SER A 47 10.35 5.10 3.39
CA SER A 47 11.64 5.51 2.85
C SER A 47 11.52 6.71 1.89
N GLN A 48 10.49 6.75 1.05
CA GLN A 48 10.26 7.86 0.12
C GLN A 48 9.90 9.14 0.85
N PHE A 49 9.06 9.07 1.89
CA PHE A 49 8.71 10.20 2.73
C PHE A 49 9.95 10.83 3.37
N HIS A 50 10.76 10.04 4.06
CA HIS A 50 12.00 10.52 4.68
C HIS A 50 12.99 11.07 3.66
N ASN A 51 13.06 10.45 2.48
CA ASN A 51 13.90 10.95 1.40
C ASN A 51 13.44 12.33 0.90
N ALA A 52 12.15 12.55 0.72
CA ALA A 52 11.60 13.85 0.34
C ALA A 52 11.91 14.93 1.40
N VAL A 53 11.77 14.61 2.69
CA VAL A 53 12.13 15.52 3.79
C VAL A 53 13.62 15.87 3.75
N ALA A 54 14.50 14.90 3.50
CA ALA A 54 15.93 15.13 3.34
C ALA A 54 16.25 16.02 2.13
N GLN A 55 15.59 15.79 0.99
CA GLN A 55 15.75 16.64 -0.20
C GLN A 55 15.31 18.09 0.08
N LEU A 56 14.19 18.29 0.78
CA LEU A 56 13.71 19.63 1.15
C LEU A 56 14.72 20.40 2.00
N ARG A 57 15.38 19.74 2.96
CA ARG A 57 16.45 20.32 3.77
C ARG A 57 17.64 20.76 2.91
N ILE A 58 18.05 19.93 1.95
CA ILE A 58 19.17 20.24 1.05
C ILE A 58 18.84 21.42 0.14
N LEU A 59 17.62 21.45 -0.40
CA LEU A 59 17.17 22.49 -1.33
C LEU A 59 16.95 23.86 -0.67
N ASN A 60 16.77 23.89 0.65
CA ASN A 60 16.52 25.12 1.40
C ASN A 60 17.56 25.28 2.54
N PRO A 61 18.84 25.49 2.22
CA PRO A 61 19.93 25.45 3.21
C PRO A 61 19.89 26.59 4.24
N ASN A 62 19.12 27.66 3.97
CA ASN A 62 18.97 28.82 4.85
C ASN A 62 17.66 28.77 5.66
N VAL A 63 16.90 27.67 5.58
CA VAL A 63 15.63 27.48 6.30
C VAL A 63 15.81 26.35 7.29
N GLU A 64 15.53 26.64 8.56
CA GLU A 64 15.45 25.61 9.59
C GLU A 64 14.07 24.94 9.52
N PHE A 65 14.04 23.66 9.14
CA PHE A 65 12.80 22.88 9.11
C PHE A 65 12.48 22.33 10.50
N VAL A 66 11.35 22.75 11.06
CA VAL A 66 10.73 22.06 12.20
C VAL A 66 10.09 20.78 11.67
N VAL A 67 10.59 19.64 12.13
CA VAL A 67 10.06 18.31 11.74
C VAL A 67 9.36 17.59 12.90
N ASP A 68 9.27 18.24 14.06
CA ASP A 68 8.55 17.68 15.20
C ASP A 68 7.08 17.48 14.85
N GLY A 69 6.60 16.25 14.99
CA GLY A 69 5.23 15.86 14.63
C GLY A 69 5.01 15.60 13.14
N LEU A 70 6.05 15.68 12.30
CA LEU A 70 5.99 15.26 10.90
C LEU A 70 5.86 13.73 10.83
N ASP A 71 4.89 13.26 10.06
CA ASP A 71 4.50 11.84 10.02
C ASP A 71 3.84 11.57 8.66
N GLU A 72 4.22 10.44 8.05
CA GLU A 72 3.80 10.03 6.70
C GLU A 72 2.30 9.74 6.59
N ASP A 73 1.66 9.41 7.71
CA ASP A 73 0.21 9.14 7.79
C ASP A 73 -0.60 10.39 8.18
N LYS A 74 0.03 11.57 8.24
CA LYS A 74 -0.64 12.83 8.56
C LYS A 74 -0.88 13.68 7.33
N GLU A 75 -1.89 14.52 7.42
CA GLU A 75 -2.20 15.53 6.42
C GLU A 75 -2.05 16.95 6.96
N VAL A 76 -1.93 17.91 6.05
CA VAL A 76 -1.95 19.34 6.40
C VAL A 76 -3.36 19.88 6.17
N ARG A 77 -4.07 20.19 7.26
CA ARG A 77 -5.40 20.79 7.24
C ARG A 77 -5.36 22.14 7.93
N GLU A 78 -5.77 23.19 7.23
CA GLU A 78 -5.75 24.57 7.77
C GLU A 78 -4.37 25.01 8.29
N GLY A 79 -3.29 24.54 7.66
CA GLY A 79 -1.91 24.85 8.05
C GLY A 79 -1.43 24.11 9.32
N ARG A 80 -2.16 23.09 9.78
CA ARG A 80 -1.79 22.25 10.92
C ARG A 80 -1.66 20.80 10.46
N ILE A 81 -0.72 20.08 11.09
CA ILE A 81 -0.60 18.64 10.92
C ILE A 81 -1.75 17.98 11.69
N ALA A 82 -2.56 17.18 11.02
CA ALA A 82 -3.71 16.50 11.57
C ALA A 82 -3.72 15.02 11.16
N THR A 83 -4.31 14.18 12.01
CA THR A 83 -4.69 12.82 11.60
C THR A 83 -5.84 12.95 10.58
N PRO A 84 -5.75 12.28 9.42
CA PRO A 84 -6.87 12.18 8.48
C PRO A 84 -8.14 11.71 9.19
N HIS A 85 -9.30 12.14 8.72
CA HIS A 85 -10.57 11.62 9.25
C HIS A 85 -10.82 10.22 8.69
N ASP A 86 -11.32 9.30 9.52
CA ASP A 86 -11.66 7.94 9.10
C ASP A 86 -12.77 7.90 8.02
N ASP A 87 -13.42 9.04 7.74
CA ASP A 87 -14.49 9.18 6.76
C ASP A 87 -14.02 8.92 5.30
N ASP A 88 -12.71 9.00 5.01
CA ASP A 88 -12.15 8.60 3.69
C ASP A 88 -11.95 7.07 3.55
N LEU A 89 -12.23 6.30 4.61
CA LEU A 89 -12.24 4.83 4.62
C LEU A 89 -13.64 4.24 4.73
N SER A 90 -14.71 5.05 4.65
CA SER A 90 -16.05 4.48 4.56
C SER A 90 -16.13 3.67 3.25
N PRO A 91 -16.29 2.34 3.28
CA PRO A 91 -16.81 1.68 2.09
C PRO A 91 -18.18 2.33 1.84
N ASP A 92 -18.43 2.81 0.62
CA ASP A 92 -19.72 3.35 0.22
C ASP A 92 -20.84 2.50 0.83
N ASP A 93 -21.55 3.04 1.82
CA ASP A 93 -22.75 2.42 2.37
C ASP A 93 -23.86 2.62 1.31
N HIS A 94 -24.15 1.51 0.62
CA HIS A 94 -25.35 1.18 -0.20
C HIS A 94 -25.24 1.21 -1.73
#